data_AF-K0Y2M4-F1
#
_entry.id   AF-K0Y2M4-F1
#
_cell.length_a   1.000
_cell.length_b   1.000
_cell.length_c   1.000
_cell.angle_alpha   90.00
_cell.angle_beta   90.00
_cell.angle_gamma   90.00
#
_symmetry.space_group_name_H-M   'P 1'
#
loop_
_entity.id
_entity.type
_entity.pdbx_description
1 polymer ?
#
loop_
_entity_poly.entity_id
_entity_poly.type
_entity_poly.pdbx_seq_one_letter_code
_entity_poly.pdbx_strand_id
1 'polypeptide(L)'
;MKKRIKYLILSLFMIAMLALSACGKKADSESSIPEDISNQLPVQAESLLNQLYKMNDAELDQVIDSVEQNGQTAFAEGVKNFKSTKELVGDLVGIDDTKVSASEGNYVVKVNYSGENRKSEMTLGFDSKTNQVAVFSITPKYSVLENMEKAALNTVLGMGTVFIILIFISFLISLFKYINVFENKLKAKTKEEPVIEAAAVNEPENLEDDLELVAVITAAIAEFSNTDASNLIVRSIKRVKR
;
A
#
# COMPACT_ATOMS: atom_id res chain seq x y z
N MET A 1 -20.39 24.94 -13.05
CA MET A 1 -19.52 23.87 -12.47
C MET A 1 -19.65 23.76 -10.94
N LYS A 2 -19.63 24.86 -10.16
CA LYS A 2 -19.73 24.82 -8.68
C LYS A 2 -21.01 24.17 -8.12
N LYS A 3 -22.16 24.32 -8.78
CA LYS A 3 -23.42 23.67 -8.36
C LYS A 3 -23.39 22.14 -8.57
N ARG A 4 -22.84 21.67 -9.69
CA ARG A 4 -22.70 20.22 -9.99
C ARG A 4 -21.73 19.51 -9.04
N ILE A 5 -20.67 20.20 -8.62
CA ILE A 5 -19.74 19.70 -7.58
C ILE A 5 -20.43 19.62 -6.20
N LYS A 6 -21.26 20.59 -5.83
CA LYS A 6 -22.06 20.50 -4.58
C LYS A 6 -23.03 19.32 -4.59
N TYR A 7 -23.68 19.03 -5.71
CA TYR A 7 -24.57 17.86 -5.82
C TYR A 7 -23.80 16.52 -5.80
N LEU A 8 -22.58 16.47 -6.34
CA LEU A 8 -21.70 15.31 -6.26
C LEU A 8 -21.22 15.04 -4.83
N ILE A 9 -20.83 16.08 -4.09
CA ILE A 9 -20.41 15.96 -2.68
C ILE A 9 -21.61 15.57 -1.79
N LEU A 10 -22.79 16.14 -2.04
CA LEU A 10 -24.01 15.81 -1.30
C LEU A 10 -24.46 14.36 -1.57
N SER A 11 -24.32 13.88 -2.80
CA SER A 11 -24.60 12.49 -3.20
C SER A 11 -23.63 11.50 -2.54
N LEU A 12 -22.34 11.84 -2.47
CA LEU A 12 -21.33 10.99 -1.83
C LEU A 12 -21.55 10.89 -0.31
N PHE A 13 -21.98 11.98 0.33
CA PHE A 13 -22.30 12.02 1.77
C PHE A 13 -23.59 11.24 2.10
N MET A 14 -24.59 11.25 1.20
CA MET A 14 -25.82 10.48 1.34
C MET A 14 -25.57 8.97 1.20
N ILE A 15 -24.65 8.56 0.32
CA ILE A 15 -24.24 7.16 0.14
C ILE A 15 -23.42 6.67 1.35
N ALA A 16 -22.58 7.53 1.95
CA ALA A 16 -21.86 7.22 3.19
C ALA A 16 -22.80 7.03 4.40
N MET A 17 -23.90 7.80 4.48
CA MET A 17 -24.93 7.62 5.51
C MET A 17 -25.79 6.35 5.31
N LEU A 18 -26.03 5.95 4.05
CA LEU A 18 -26.76 4.72 3.71
C LEU A 18 -25.91 3.45 3.91
N ALA A 19 -24.58 3.55 3.86
CA ALA A 19 -23.68 2.45 4.18
C ALA A 19 -23.60 2.16 5.70
N LEU A 20 -23.92 3.13 6.56
CA LEU A 20 -23.95 2.94 8.03
C LEU A 20 -25.28 2.40 8.57
N SER A 21 -26.35 2.43 7.77
CA SER A 21 -27.71 2.01 8.18
C SER A 21 -28.13 0.64 7.62
N ALA A 22 -27.23 -0.06 6.93
CA ALA A 22 -27.48 -1.38 6.34
C ALA A 22 -27.16 -2.58 7.26
N CYS A 23 -26.96 -2.34 8.57
CA CYS A 23 -26.99 -3.39 9.59
C CYS A 23 -28.11 -3.06 10.58
N GLY A 24 -29.35 -3.16 10.11
CA GLY A 24 -30.52 -2.64 10.83
C GLY A 24 -31.81 -3.37 10.50
N LYS A 25 -31.74 -4.69 10.33
CA LYS A 25 -32.93 -5.54 10.47
C LYS A 25 -32.53 -6.74 11.32
N LYS A 26 -32.61 -6.57 12.64
CA LYS A 26 -32.91 -7.70 13.52
C LYS A 26 -34.25 -8.22 13.04
N ALA A 27 -34.23 -9.30 12.28
CA ALA A 27 -35.40 -10.13 12.16
C ALA A 27 -35.63 -10.67 13.57
N ASP A 28 -36.66 -10.14 14.23
CA ASP A 28 -37.24 -10.72 15.42
C ASP A 28 -37.74 -12.12 15.06
N SER A 29 -36.83 -13.09 15.11
CA SER A 29 -37.15 -14.48 15.32
C SER A 29 -36.85 -14.71 16.79
N GLU A 30 -37.77 -14.27 17.65
CA GLU A 30 -37.89 -14.80 19.00
C GLU A 30 -38.22 -16.30 18.88
N SER A 31 -37.22 -17.12 18.58
CA SER A 31 -37.16 -18.43 19.19
C SER A 31 -36.87 -18.14 20.66
N SER A 32 -37.93 -18.02 21.47
CA SER A 32 -37.77 -17.93 22.92
C SER A 32 -36.84 -19.06 23.33
N ILE A 33 -35.66 -18.72 23.86
CA ILE A 33 -34.74 -19.72 24.38
C ILE A 33 -35.54 -20.46 25.46
N PRO A 34 -35.71 -21.79 25.35
CA PRO A 34 -36.38 -22.56 26.38
C PRO A 34 -35.77 -22.23 27.75
N GLU A 35 -36.60 -21.95 28.77
CA GLU A 35 -36.11 -21.45 30.08
C GLU A 35 -35.11 -22.41 30.74
N ASP A 36 -35.26 -23.71 30.50
CA ASP A 36 -34.31 -24.75 30.89
C ASP A 36 -32.93 -24.54 30.23
N ILE A 37 -32.89 -24.28 28.92
CA ILE A 37 -31.65 -24.00 28.17
C ILE A 37 -31.02 -22.68 28.62
N SER A 38 -31.84 -21.65 28.86
CA SER A 38 -31.36 -20.34 29.31
C SER A 38 -30.73 -20.38 30.71
N ASN A 39 -31.17 -21.31 31.57
CA ASN A 39 -30.65 -21.44 32.93
C ASN A 39 -29.51 -22.47 33.05
N GLN A 40 -29.51 -23.52 32.22
CA GLN A 40 -28.51 -24.60 32.31
C GLN A 40 -27.22 -24.29 31.53
N LEU A 41 -27.31 -23.67 30.36
CA LEU A 41 -26.14 -23.39 29.53
C LEU A 41 -25.12 -22.45 30.20
N PRO A 42 -25.53 -21.36 30.90
CA PRO A 42 -24.62 -20.53 31.67
C PRO A 42 -23.85 -21.32 32.71
N VAL A 43 -24.55 -22.10 33.53
CA VAL A 43 -23.94 -22.88 34.63
C VAL A 43 -22.94 -23.91 34.09
N GLN A 44 -23.26 -24.57 32.98
CA GLN A 44 -22.35 -25.50 32.32
C GLN A 44 -21.11 -24.80 31.78
N ALA A 45 -21.27 -23.64 31.14
CA ALA A 45 -20.16 -22.85 30.62
C ALA A 45 -19.25 -22.35 31.76
N GLU A 46 -19.82 -21.81 32.84
CA GLU A 46 -19.06 -21.37 34.01
C GLU A 46 -18.35 -22.54 34.69
N SER A 47 -19.00 -23.70 34.82
CA SER A 47 -18.38 -24.92 35.34
C SER A 47 -17.20 -25.38 34.48
N LEU A 48 -17.35 -25.38 33.15
CA LEU A 48 -16.26 -25.71 32.22
C LEU A 48 -15.09 -24.75 32.39
N LEU A 49 -15.33 -23.43 32.46
CA LEU A 49 -14.29 -22.44 32.68
C LEU A 49 -13.52 -22.72 33.98
N ASN A 50 -14.23 -22.97 35.08
CA ASN A 50 -13.62 -23.32 36.34
C ASN A 50 -12.81 -24.62 36.27
N GLN A 51 -13.29 -25.62 35.53
CA GLN A 51 -12.58 -26.88 35.34
C GLN A 51 -11.30 -26.70 34.54
N LEU A 52 -11.33 -25.91 33.45
CA LEU A 52 -10.17 -25.58 32.64
C LEU A 52 -9.08 -24.89 33.46
N TYR A 53 -9.45 -23.96 34.35
CA TYR A 53 -8.51 -23.28 35.23
C TYR A 53 -7.90 -24.17 36.30
N LYS A 54 -8.58 -25.25 36.71
CA LYS A 54 -8.06 -26.25 37.65
C LYS A 54 -7.08 -27.24 37.02
N MET A 55 -7.11 -27.38 35.69
CA MET A 55 -6.20 -28.27 34.98
C MET A 55 -4.82 -27.66 34.80
N ASN A 56 -3.80 -28.50 34.92
CA ASN A 56 -2.44 -28.19 34.50
C ASN A 56 -2.24 -28.47 33.00
N ASP A 57 -1.10 -28.06 32.47
CA ASP A 57 -0.80 -28.15 31.03
C ASP A 57 -0.81 -29.58 30.47
N ALA A 58 -0.41 -30.57 31.28
CA ALA A 58 -0.40 -31.97 30.87
C ALA A 58 -1.82 -32.57 30.85
N GLU A 59 -2.67 -32.20 31.81
CA GLU A 59 -4.09 -32.56 31.81
C GLU A 59 -4.83 -31.94 30.64
N LEU A 60 -4.52 -30.68 30.30
CA LEU A 60 -5.07 -30.01 29.12
C LEU A 60 -4.66 -30.73 27.84
N ASP A 61 -3.40 -31.15 27.71
CA ASP A 61 -2.92 -31.91 26.54
C ASP A 61 -3.64 -33.26 26.42
N GLN A 62 -3.85 -33.97 27.53
CA GLN A 62 -4.61 -35.22 27.53
C GLN A 62 -6.07 -35.02 27.09
N VAL A 63 -6.71 -33.93 27.53
CA VAL A 63 -8.06 -33.58 27.09
C VAL A 63 -8.07 -33.26 25.60
N ILE A 64 -7.10 -32.50 25.09
CA ILE A 64 -6.97 -32.18 23.67
C ILE A 64 -6.86 -33.47 22.86
N ASP A 65 -5.92 -34.35 23.19
CA ASP A 65 -5.66 -35.60 22.47
C ASP A 65 -6.91 -36.50 22.44
N SER A 66 -7.60 -36.62 23.59
CA SER A 66 -8.82 -37.42 23.71
C SER A 66 -9.96 -36.86 22.84
N VAL A 67 -10.16 -35.54 22.85
CA VAL A 67 -11.23 -34.88 22.10
C VAL A 67 -10.96 -34.93 20.60
N GLU A 68 -9.70 -34.81 20.17
CA GLU A 68 -9.30 -34.95 18.77
C GLU A 68 -9.57 -36.36 18.25
N GLN A 69 -9.25 -37.40 19.03
CA GLN A 69 -9.54 -38.78 18.67
C GLN A 69 -11.04 -39.07 18.54
N ASN A 70 -11.88 -38.34 19.27
CA ASN A 70 -13.34 -38.44 19.20
C ASN A 70 -13.97 -37.53 18.12
N GLY A 71 -13.16 -36.83 17.31
CA GLY A 71 -13.64 -36.01 16.19
C GLY A 71 -14.26 -34.67 16.58
N GLN A 72 -14.08 -34.22 17.83
CA GLN A 72 -14.64 -32.96 18.33
C GLN A 72 -13.66 -31.78 18.14
N THR A 73 -13.30 -31.50 16.88
CA THR A 73 -12.24 -30.53 16.54
C THR A 73 -12.45 -29.14 17.16
N ALA A 74 -13.69 -28.61 17.15
CA ALA A 74 -13.96 -27.28 17.69
C ALA A 74 -13.67 -27.18 19.20
N PHE A 75 -13.93 -28.26 19.96
CA PHE A 75 -13.63 -28.27 21.38
C PHE A 75 -12.13 -28.36 21.62
N ALA A 76 -11.41 -29.22 20.89
CA ALA A 76 -9.96 -29.36 20.99
C ALA A 76 -9.25 -28.04 20.69
N GLU A 77 -9.66 -27.34 19.61
CA GLU A 77 -9.13 -26.02 19.27
C GLU A 77 -9.44 -24.97 20.34
N GLY A 78 -10.62 -25.04 20.97
CA GLY A 78 -10.97 -24.17 22.10
C GLY A 78 -10.09 -24.40 23.33
N VAL A 79 -9.77 -25.66 23.67
CA VAL A 79 -8.86 -25.99 24.77
C VAL A 79 -7.41 -25.58 24.45
N LYS A 80 -6.95 -25.78 23.21
CA LYS A 80 -5.65 -25.26 22.75
C LYS A 80 -5.59 -23.74 22.86
N ASN A 81 -6.65 -23.06 22.42
CA ASN A 81 -6.76 -21.62 22.51
C ASN A 81 -6.75 -21.14 23.97
N PHE A 82 -7.46 -21.83 24.88
CA PHE A 82 -7.37 -21.59 26.32
C PHE A 82 -5.93 -21.72 26.82
N LYS A 83 -5.27 -22.84 26.56
CA LYS A 83 -3.88 -23.08 26.97
C LYS A 83 -2.95 -21.96 26.49
N SER A 84 -3.06 -21.58 25.22
CA SER A 84 -2.24 -20.51 24.62
C SER A 84 -2.51 -19.10 25.18
N THR A 85 -3.70 -18.87 25.74
CA THR A 85 -4.11 -17.55 26.24
C THR A 85 -4.10 -17.46 27.76
N LYS A 86 -4.00 -18.59 28.48
CA LYS A 86 -4.00 -18.67 29.95
C LYS A 86 -2.93 -17.78 30.56
N GLU A 87 -1.69 -17.83 30.05
CA GLU A 87 -0.60 -16.97 30.54
C GLU A 87 -0.88 -15.47 30.32
N LEU A 88 -1.50 -15.12 29.19
CA LEU A 88 -1.85 -13.74 28.87
C LEU A 88 -2.98 -13.21 29.77
N VAL A 89 -3.94 -14.06 30.12
CA VAL A 89 -5.12 -13.71 30.93
C VAL A 89 -4.79 -13.73 32.43
N GLY A 90 -3.90 -14.62 32.86
CA GLY A 90 -3.61 -14.89 34.26
C GLY A 90 -4.63 -15.83 34.91
N ASP A 91 -4.43 -16.11 36.20
CA ASP A 91 -5.32 -16.97 36.97
C ASP A 91 -6.73 -16.37 37.08
N LEU A 92 -7.74 -17.23 37.21
CA LEU A 92 -9.13 -16.81 37.25
C LEU A 92 -9.43 -16.10 38.58
N VAL A 93 -9.77 -14.81 38.50
CA VAL A 93 -10.19 -14.00 39.66
C VAL A 93 -11.69 -14.13 39.88
N GLY A 94 -12.48 -14.11 38.81
CA GLY A 94 -13.93 -14.21 38.89
C GLY A 94 -14.64 -14.15 37.55
N ILE A 95 -15.92 -14.52 37.57
CA ILE A 95 -16.82 -14.45 36.42
C ILE A 95 -17.65 -13.17 36.56
N ASP A 96 -17.62 -12.33 35.53
CA ASP A 96 -18.25 -11.01 35.53
C ASP A 96 -19.73 -11.10 35.10
N ASP A 97 -19.99 -11.77 33.96
CA ASP A 97 -21.32 -11.84 33.33
C ASP A 97 -21.39 -12.97 32.30
N THR A 98 -22.51 -13.69 32.26
CA THR A 98 -22.74 -14.77 31.29
C THR A 98 -23.99 -14.50 30.47
N LYS A 99 -23.84 -14.44 29.14
CA LYS A 99 -24.92 -14.17 28.19
C LYS A 99 -25.21 -15.37 27.32
N VAL A 100 -26.49 -15.69 27.14
CA VAL A 100 -26.94 -16.71 26.19
C VAL A 100 -27.65 -16.01 25.03
N SER A 101 -27.39 -16.47 23.81
CA SER A 101 -28.03 -15.99 22.61
C SER A 101 -28.33 -17.15 21.66
N ALA A 102 -29.45 -17.07 20.94
CA ALA A 102 -29.74 -17.95 19.83
C ALA A 102 -29.37 -17.24 18.53
N SER A 103 -28.63 -17.92 17.64
CA SER A 103 -28.25 -17.38 16.33
C SER A 103 -28.30 -18.49 15.30
N GLU A 104 -29.18 -18.35 14.31
CA GLU A 104 -29.26 -19.20 13.11
C GLU A 104 -29.28 -20.72 13.37
N GLY A 105 -29.95 -21.16 14.44
CA GLY A 105 -29.99 -22.58 14.81
C GLY A 105 -28.78 -23.05 15.63
N ASN A 106 -28.04 -22.13 16.24
CA ASN A 106 -27.02 -22.42 17.24
C ASN A 106 -27.34 -21.70 18.56
N TYR A 107 -27.01 -22.33 19.68
CA TYR A 107 -27.01 -21.68 20.99
C TYR A 107 -25.60 -21.22 21.31
N VAL A 108 -25.42 -19.92 21.58
CA VAL A 108 -24.12 -19.32 21.88
C VAL A 108 -24.15 -18.74 23.29
N VAL A 109 -23.23 -19.23 24.13
CA VAL A 109 -22.98 -18.78 25.49
C VAL A 109 -21.68 -17.99 25.51
N LYS A 110 -21.71 -16.79 26.10
CA LYS A 110 -20.57 -15.91 26.27
C LYS A 110 -20.36 -15.66 27.75
N VAL A 111 -19.28 -16.22 28.31
CA VAL A 111 -18.87 -16.01 29.70
C VAL A 111 -17.79 -14.94 29.70
N ASN A 112 -18.10 -13.76 30.22
CA ASN A 112 -17.15 -12.70 30.48
C ASN A 112 -16.55 -12.92 31.87
N TYR A 113 -15.23 -12.94 31.96
CA TYR A 113 -14.52 -13.21 33.19
C TYR A 113 -13.26 -12.35 33.31
N SER A 114 -12.81 -12.18 34.55
CA SER A 114 -11.60 -11.43 34.90
C SER A 114 -10.51 -12.40 35.34
N GLY A 115 -9.37 -12.36 34.66
CA GLY A 115 -8.13 -12.97 35.14
C GLY A 115 -7.22 -11.95 35.81
N GLU A 116 -6.16 -12.41 36.48
CA GLU A 116 -5.21 -11.55 37.20
C GLU A 116 -4.58 -10.46 36.32
N ASN A 117 -4.27 -10.81 35.06
CA ASN A 117 -3.57 -9.90 34.15
C ASN A 117 -4.54 -9.08 33.29
N ARG A 118 -5.70 -9.65 32.91
CA ARG A 118 -6.69 -8.98 32.06
C ARG A 118 -8.05 -9.69 32.06
N LYS A 119 -9.05 -8.99 31.54
CA LYS A 119 -10.37 -9.55 31.25
C LYS A 119 -10.36 -10.40 29.99
N SER A 120 -11.27 -11.35 29.91
CA SER A 120 -11.41 -12.25 28.77
C SER A 120 -12.87 -12.69 28.59
N GLU A 121 -13.19 -13.18 27.40
CA GLU A 121 -14.52 -13.71 27.06
C GLU A 121 -14.36 -15.12 26.50
N MET A 122 -14.98 -16.09 27.16
CA MET A 122 -15.13 -17.45 26.64
C MET A 122 -16.43 -17.53 25.84
N THR A 123 -16.36 -18.00 24.60
CA THR A 123 -17.52 -18.24 23.74
C THR A 123 -17.67 -19.73 23.50
N LEU A 124 -18.85 -20.28 23.81
CA LEU A 124 -19.25 -21.66 23.54
C LEU A 124 -20.50 -21.65 22.65
N GLY A 125 -20.38 -22.20 21.45
CA GLY A 125 -21.47 -22.37 20.49
C GLY A 125 -21.82 -23.84 20.33
N PHE A 126 -23.10 -24.16 20.42
CA PHE A 126 -23.65 -25.51 20.21
C PHE A 126 -24.58 -25.51 19.01
N ASP A 127 -24.43 -26.51 18.15
CA ASP A 127 -25.36 -26.76 17.05
C ASP A 127 -26.69 -27.32 17.60
N SER A 128 -27.81 -26.66 17.33
CA SER A 128 -29.11 -27.05 17.92
C SER A 128 -29.64 -28.41 17.44
N LYS A 129 -29.12 -28.96 16.33
CA LYS A 129 -29.58 -30.23 15.75
C LYS A 129 -28.75 -31.41 16.22
N THR A 130 -27.45 -31.20 16.33
CA THR A 130 -26.49 -32.26 16.66
C THR A 130 -26.02 -32.21 18.12
N ASN A 131 -26.30 -31.11 18.82
CA ASN A 131 -25.82 -30.82 20.17
C ASN A 131 -24.29 -30.90 20.31
N GLN A 132 -23.57 -30.78 19.20
CA GLN A 132 -22.11 -30.76 19.17
C GLN A 132 -21.60 -29.34 19.36
N VAL A 133 -20.41 -29.22 19.94
CA VAL A 133 -19.70 -27.94 20.05
C VAL A 133 -19.31 -27.49 18.64
N ALA A 134 -19.91 -26.39 18.19
CA ALA A 134 -19.62 -25.76 16.91
C ALA A 134 -18.52 -24.69 17.04
N VAL A 135 -18.49 -23.99 18.18
CA VAL A 135 -17.51 -22.93 18.46
C VAL A 135 -17.05 -23.07 19.90
N PHE A 136 -15.75 -23.10 20.13
CA PHE A 136 -15.18 -22.83 21.45
C PHE A 136 -13.96 -21.93 21.27
N SER A 137 -13.99 -20.75 21.88
CA SER A 137 -12.86 -19.83 21.87
C SER A 137 -12.79 -19.00 23.14
N ILE A 138 -11.60 -18.48 23.41
CA ILE A 138 -11.30 -17.55 24.49
C ILE A 138 -10.62 -16.33 23.87
N THR A 139 -11.24 -15.18 24.11
CA THR A 139 -10.83 -13.92 23.54
C THR A 139 -10.40 -12.96 24.66
N PRO A 140 -9.09 -12.83 24.91
CA PRO A 140 -8.57 -11.82 25.83
C PRO A 140 -9.01 -10.42 25.38
N LYS A 141 -9.54 -9.62 26.31
CA LYS A 141 -9.94 -8.23 26.03
C LYS A 141 -8.74 -7.33 26.26
N TYR A 142 -8.19 -6.81 25.16
CA TYR A 142 -7.14 -5.80 25.20
C TYR A 142 -7.72 -4.43 25.56
N SER A 143 -6.95 -3.63 26.27
CA SER A 143 -7.32 -2.26 26.58
C SER A 143 -7.46 -1.42 25.30
N VAL A 144 -8.25 -0.35 25.37
CA VAL A 144 -8.39 0.59 24.25
C VAL A 144 -7.04 1.13 23.80
N LEU A 145 -6.14 1.41 24.76
CA LEU A 145 -4.80 1.93 24.47
C LEU A 145 -3.95 0.92 23.70
N GLU A 146 -3.90 -0.35 24.14
CA GLU A 146 -3.15 -1.40 23.43
C GLU A 146 -3.72 -1.65 22.02
N ASN A 147 -5.05 -1.63 21.89
CA ASN A 147 -5.69 -1.75 20.58
C ASN A 147 -5.39 -0.55 19.68
N MET A 148 -5.35 0.66 20.22
CA MET A 148 -4.97 1.86 19.48
C MET A 148 -3.50 1.83 19.07
N GLU A 149 -2.60 1.35 19.94
CA GLU A 149 -1.18 1.22 19.60
C GLU A 149 -0.99 0.20 18.45
N LYS A 150 -1.62 -0.98 18.54
CA LYS A 150 -1.62 -1.97 17.46
C LYS A 150 -2.19 -1.41 16.15
N ALA A 151 -3.30 -0.68 16.23
CA ALA A 151 -3.92 -0.04 15.07
C ALA A 151 -3.02 1.07 14.49
N ALA A 152 -2.36 1.86 15.33
CA ALA A 152 -1.43 2.90 14.90
C ALA A 152 -0.20 2.29 14.22
N LEU A 153 0.37 1.21 14.76
CA LEU A 153 1.47 0.48 14.12
C LEU A 153 1.07 -0.02 12.74
N ASN A 154 -0.10 -0.64 12.58
CA ASN A 154 -0.61 -1.05 11.27
C ASN A 154 -0.84 0.15 10.32
N THR A 155 -1.27 1.29 10.85
CA THR A 155 -1.45 2.52 10.07
C THR A 155 -0.11 3.07 9.58
N VAL A 156 0.91 3.09 10.43
CA VAL A 156 2.26 3.51 10.04
C VAL A 156 2.85 2.54 9.03
N LEU A 157 2.68 1.23 9.24
CA LEU A 157 3.22 0.21 8.35
C LEU A 157 2.50 0.20 6.98
N GLY A 158 1.18 0.41 6.96
CA GLY A 158 0.37 0.41 5.73
C GLY A 158 0.34 1.77 5.03
N MET A 159 -0.16 2.80 5.71
CA MET A 159 -0.34 4.14 5.13
C MET A 159 0.95 4.96 5.16
N GLY A 160 1.75 4.83 6.22
CA GLY A 160 3.00 5.59 6.39
C GLY A 160 4.07 5.20 5.36
N THR A 161 4.24 3.91 5.06
CA THR A 161 5.18 3.44 4.04
C THR A 161 4.84 3.97 2.64
N VAL A 162 3.56 3.93 2.26
CA VAL A 162 3.09 4.50 0.99
C VAL A 162 3.39 6.00 0.94
N PHE A 163 3.15 6.72 2.04
CA PHE A 163 3.46 8.15 2.12
C PHE A 163 4.96 8.45 1.95
N ILE A 164 5.84 7.66 2.58
CA ILE A 164 7.30 7.78 2.43
C ILE A 164 7.73 7.50 0.99
N ILE A 165 7.17 6.46 0.36
CA ILE A 165 7.49 6.10 -1.04
C ILE A 165 7.09 7.23 -1.99
N LEU A 166 5.92 7.85 -1.79
CA LEU A 166 5.48 8.98 -2.62
C LEU A 166 6.39 10.20 -2.46
N ILE A 167 6.81 10.52 -1.24
CA ILE A 167 7.79 11.58 -0.98
C ILE A 167 9.11 11.27 -1.69
N PHE A 168 9.57 10.02 -1.62
CA PHE A 168 10.83 9.59 -2.25
C PHE A 168 10.75 9.70 -3.78
N ILE A 169 9.66 9.27 -4.41
CA ILE A 169 9.46 9.41 -5.86
C ILE A 169 9.37 10.89 -6.26
N SER A 170 8.66 11.71 -5.48
CA SER A 170 8.59 13.16 -5.70
C SER A 170 9.99 13.80 -5.64
N PHE A 171 10.81 13.37 -4.69
CA PHE A 171 12.19 13.80 -4.56
C PHE A 171 13.04 13.38 -5.76
N LEU A 172 12.95 12.13 -6.25
CA LEU A 172 13.67 11.68 -7.44
C LEU A 172 13.30 12.49 -8.70
N ILE A 173 12.02 12.77 -8.91
CA ILE A 173 11.57 13.62 -10.03
C ILE A 173 12.12 15.05 -9.89
N SER A 174 12.22 15.57 -8.67
CA SER A 174 12.87 16.87 -8.41
C SER A 174 14.35 16.87 -8.81
N LEU A 175 15.05 15.74 -8.64
CA LEU A 175 16.45 15.61 -9.09
C LEU A 175 16.60 15.65 -10.61
N PHE A 176 15.60 15.21 -11.39
CA PHE A 176 15.62 15.34 -12.85
C PHE A 176 15.64 16.80 -13.33
N LYS A 177 15.18 17.76 -12.50
CA LYS A 177 15.36 19.20 -12.79
C LYS A 177 16.83 19.59 -12.83
N TYR A 178 17.68 18.98 -12.02
CA TYR A 178 19.12 19.28 -11.98
C TYR A 178 19.89 18.65 -13.13
N ILE A 179 19.38 17.57 -13.74
CA ILE A 179 19.95 16.99 -14.97
C ILE A 179 19.88 18.02 -16.12
N ASN A 180 18.75 18.70 -16.31
CA ASN A 180 18.60 19.75 -17.33
C ASN A 180 19.57 20.93 -17.12
N VAL A 181 19.83 21.31 -15.86
CA VAL A 181 20.79 22.38 -15.53
C VAL A 181 22.22 21.92 -15.81
N PHE A 182 22.55 20.66 -15.51
CA PHE A 182 23.86 20.09 -15.79
C PHE A 182 24.12 19.96 -17.30
N GLU A 183 23.13 19.51 -18.07
CA GLU A 183 23.18 19.46 -19.53
C GLU A 183 23.36 20.87 -20.15
N ASN A 184 22.60 21.87 -19.67
CA ASN A 184 22.77 23.25 -20.14
C ASN A 184 24.10 23.87 -19.73
N LYS A 185 24.64 23.54 -18.54
CA LYS A 185 25.98 24.00 -18.12
C LYS A 185 27.11 23.32 -18.89
N LEU A 186 26.96 22.05 -19.26
CA LEU A 186 27.90 21.35 -20.15
C LEU A 186 27.85 21.92 -21.57
N LYS A 187 26.66 22.14 -22.12
CA LYS A 187 26.48 22.78 -23.44
C LYS A 187 26.95 24.25 -23.44
N ALA A 188 26.80 24.98 -22.35
CA ALA A 188 27.33 26.34 -22.19
C ALA A 188 28.86 26.35 -22.06
N LYS A 189 29.47 25.36 -21.37
CA LYS A 189 30.93 25.20 -21.34
C LYS A 189 31.52 24.84 -22.71
N THR A 190 30.78 24.14 -23.57
CA THR A 190 31.19 23.91 -24.98
C THR A 190 30.98 25.16 -25.86
N LYS A 191 30.28 26.19 -25.38
CA LYS A 191 30.02 27.42 -26.15
C LYS A 191 30.95 28.59 -25.79
N GLU A 192 31.78 28.43 -24.76
CA GLU A 192 32.91 29.33 -24.47
C GLU A 192 34.24 28.66 -24.84
N GLU A 193 34.34 28.14 -26.05
CA GLU A 193 35.60 28.33 -26.77
C GLU A 193 35.59 29.76 -27.31
N PRO A 194 36.72 30.49 -27.24
CA PRO A 194 36.80 31.79 -27.87
C PRO A 194 36.44 31.57 -29.34
N VAL A 195 35.51 32.38 -29.85
CA VAL A 195 35.34 32.55 -31.28
C VAL A 195 36.65 33.14 -31.78
N ILE A 196 37.61 32.26 -32.08
CA ILE A 196 38.58 32.53 -33.12
C ILE A 196 37.68 32.70 -34.35
N GLU A 197 37.62 33.92 -34.87
CA GLU A 197 37.11 34.17 -36.21
C GLU A 197 37.77 33.15 -37.12
N ALA A 198 37.02 32.10 -37.46
CA ALA A 198 37.39 31.19 -38.52
C ALA A 198 37.37 32.04 -39.78
N ALA A 199 38.54 32.55 -40.16
CA ALA A 199 38.79 33.03 -41.50
C ALA A 199 38.21 31.96 -42.44
N ALA A 200 37.19 32.34 -43.21
CA ALA A 200 36.61 31.50 -44.21
C ALA A 200 37.74 31.00 -45.11
N VAL A 201 38.10 29.73 -44.95
CA VAL A 201 38.95 29.03 -45.91
C VAL A 201 38.08 28.89 -47.15
N ASN A 202 38.25 29.83 -48.08
CA ASN A 202 37.78 29.65 -49.46
C ASN A 202 38.53 28.44 -50.00
N GLU A 203 37.80 27.33 -50.23
CA GLU A 203 38.29 26.27 -51.10
C GLU A 203 38.62 26.89 -52.47
N PRO A 204 39.79 26.57 -53.05
CA PRO A 204 40.10 27.04 -54.39
C PRO A 204 39.07 26.49 -55.36
N GLU A 205 38.43 27.38 -56.13
CA GLU A 205 37.56 27.00 -57.24
C GLU A 205 38.39 26.17 -58.23
N ASN A 206 37.91 25.00 -58.64
CA ASN A 206 38.61 24.18 -59.64
C ASN A 206 38.45 24.85 -61.01
N LEU A 207 39.48 25.61 -61.42
CA LEU A 207 39.54 26.34 -62.69
C LEU A 207 40.12 25.50 -63.85
N GLU A 208 40.30 24.18 -63.68
CA GLU A 208 40.85 23.29 -64.71
C GLU A 208 40.01 23.31 -66.00
N ASP A 209 38.69 23.48 -65.89
CA ASP A 209 37.78 23.54 -67.03
C ASP A 209 37.72 24.92 -67.71
N ASP A 210 38.23 25.98 -67.06
CA ASP A 210 38.14 27.38 -67.51
C ASP A 210 39.52 28.00 -67.81
N LEU A 211 40.55 27.19 -68.08
CA LEU A 211 41.92 27.65 -68.35
C LEU A 211 42.02 28.63 -69.52
N GLU A 212 41.22 28.43 -70.58
CA GLU A 212 41.16 29.36 -71.71
C GLU A 212 40.63 30.74 -71.26
N LEU A 213 39.64 30.75 -70.37
CA LEU A 213 39.05 31.98 -69.85
C LEU A 213 40.03 32.70 -68.89
N VAL A 214 40.74 31.95 -68.04
CA VAL A 214 41.81 32.47 -67.19
C VAL A 214 42.91 33.14 -68.03
N ALA A 215 43.33 32.50 -69.13
CA ALA A 215 44.38 33.04 -70.00
C ALA A 215 43.97 34.37 -70.65
N VAL A 216 42.76 34.44 -71.21
CA VAL A 216 42.25 35.65 -71.87
C VAL A 216 42.07 36.80 -70.88
N ILE A 217 41.50 36.53 -69.69
CA ILE A 217 41.32 37.55 -68.65
C ILE A 217 42.67 38.05 -68.14
N THR A 218 43.61 37.14 -67.88
CA THR A 218 44.94 37.51 -67.36
C THR A 218 45.72 38.35 -68.38
N ALA A 219 45.70 37.97 -69.67
CA ALA A 219 46.34 38.74 -70.73
C ALA A 219 45.71 40.13 -70.90
N ALA A 220 44.38 40.24 -70.85
CA ALA A 220 43.70 41.53 -70.97
C ALA A 220 44.02 42.47 -69.79
N ILE A 221 44.09 41.94 -68.56
CA ILE A 221 44.46 42.74 -67.38
C ILE A 221 45.93 43.12 -67.39
N ALA A 222 46.81 42.21 -67.82
CA ALA A 222 48.24 42.46 -67.97
C ALA A 222 48.51 43.63 -68.93
N GLU A 223 47.89 43.61 -70.11
CA GLU A 223 48.00 44.70 -71.10
C GLU A 223 47.41 46.01 -70.56
N PHE A 224 46.19 45.96 -70.00
CA PHE A 224 45.53 47.16 -69.48
C PHE A 224 46.31 47.81 -68.32
N SER A 225 46.93 46.99 -67.47
CA SER A 225 47.67 47.45 -66.30
C SER A 225 49.16 47.61 -66.58
N ASN A 226 49.60 47.38 -67.81
CA ASN A 226 50.99 47.41 -68.27
C ASN A 226 51.95 46.62 -67.34
N THR A 227 51.51 45.41 -66.95
CA THR A 227 52.21 44.51 -66.03
C THR A 227 52.40 43.14 -66.67
N ASP A 228 53.37 42.37 -66.19
CA ASP A 228 53.59 41.00 -66.68
C ASP A 228 52.48 40.06 -66.22
N ALA A 229 51.99 39.22 -67.14
CA ALA A 229 50.96 38.22 -66.87
C ALA A 229 51.40 37.19 -65.82
N SER A 230 52.71 36.92 -65.68
CA SER A 230 53.23 35.98 -64.68
C SER A 230 52.99 36.43 -63.24
N ASN A 231 52.72 37.73 -63.02
CA ASN A 231 52.50 38.29 -61.69
C ASN A 231 51.04 38.28 -61.26
N LEU A 232 50.13 37.74 -62.08
CA LEU A 232 48.70 37.71 -61.83
C LEU A 232 48.21 36.28 -61.59
N ILE A 233 47.41 36.09 -60.54
CA ILE A 233 46.84 34.78 -60.17
C ILE A 233 45.32 34.92 -60.05
N VAL A 234 44.58 34.22 -60.91
CA VAL A 234 43.11 34.15 -60.85
C VAL A 234 42.69 33.11 -59.82
N ARG A 235 41.90 33.53 -58.81
CA ARG A 235 41.47 32.66 -57.70
C ARG A 235 40.00 32.22 -57.78
N SER A 236 39.16 32.98 -58.49
CA SER A 236 37.74 32.65 -58.67
C SER A 236 37.15 33.43 -59.86
N ILE A 237 36.19 32.85 -60.59
CA ILE A 237 35.49 33.51 -61.70
C ILE A 237 33.98 33.48 -61.47
N LYS A 238 33.38 34.65 -61.22
CA LYS A 238 31.93 34.75 -61.02
C LYS A 238 31.22 35.34 -62.24
N ARG A 239 30.44 34.52 -62.95
CA ARG A 239 29.59 34.98 -64.06
C ARG A 239 28.37 35.72 -63.51
N VAL A 240 28.19 36.98 -63.92
CA VAL A 240 26.99 37.76 -63.58
C VAL A 240 25.98 37.58 -64.71
N LYS A 241 24.81 37.02 -64.40
CA LYS A 241 23.68 36.98 -65.34
C LYS A 241 23.09 38.39 -65.44
N ARG A 242 22.93 38.90 -66.65
CA ARG A 242 22.26 40.17 -66.92
C ARG A 242 20.86 39.92 -67.48
#